data_AF-A0A5N6BG83-F1
#
_entry.id   AF-A0A5N6BG83-F1
#
_cell.length_a   1.000
_cell.length_b   1.000
_cell.length_c   1.000
_cell.angle_alpha   90.00
_cell.angle_beta   90.00
_cell.angle_gamma   90.00
#
_symmetry.space_group_name_H-M   'P 1'
#
loop_
_entity.id
_entity.type
_entity.pdbx_description
1 polymer ?
#
loop_
_entity_poly.entity_id
_entity_poly.type
_entity_poly.pdbx_seq_one_letter_code
_entity_poly.pdbx_strand_id
1 'polypeptide(L)'
;MARWAAARARVPAAAKDPLESSRWMGVTVNRPPDEVAPAGHLPEPLARVDAEVRMNRAPGDRGTEIYARPREHRAGADGVLARLRGEDPRTEIRTALRETKSLLETGDVLRSDEEIATTRPTLPGKVLDMALGRASEGGRL
;
A
#
# COMPACT_ATOMS: atom_id res chain seq x y z
N MET A 1 43.51 -23.88 3.82
CA MET A 1 42.86 -23.53 2.54
C MET A 1 41.63 -24.40 2.36
N ALA A 2 40.45 -23.94 2.75
CA ALA A 2 39.18 -24.58 2.39
C ALA A 2 38.13 -23.48 2.17
N ARG A 3 37.81 -23.24 0.89
CA ARG A 3 36.75 -22.33 0.45
C ARG A 3 35.43 -23.07 0.55
N TRP A 4 34.46 -22.51 1.26
CA TRP A 4 33.05 -22.88 1.13
C TRP A 4 32.31 -21.74 0.47
N ALA A 5 31.84 -21.98 -0.76
CA ALA A 5 30.95 -21.09 -1.47
C ALA A 5 29.55 -21.21 -0.85
N ALA A 6 29.10 -20.16 -0.16
CA ALA A 6 27.73 -20.07 0.31
C ALA A 6 26.82 -19.78 -0.89
N ALA A 7 26.19 -20.81 -1.43
CA ALA A 7 25.05 -20.64 -2.31
C ALA A 7 23.93 -19.98 -1.49
N ARG A 8 23.68 -18.69 -1.75
CA ARG A 8 22.46 -18.01 -1.26
C ARG A 8 21.27 -18.66 -1.96
N ALA A 9 20.66 -19.64 -1.30
CA ALA A 9 19.34 -20.12 -1.68
C ALA A 9 18.39 -18.92 -1.69
N ARG A 10 17.70 -18.69 -2.81
CA ARG A 10 16.56 -17.78 -2.86
C ARG A 10 15.52 -18.34 -1.89
N VAL A 11 15.33 -17.64 -0.77
CA VAL A 11 14.17 -17.87 0.10
C VAL A 11 12.94 -17.58 -0.77
N PRO A 12 12.07 -18.56 -1.06
CA PRO A 12 10.81 -18.25 -1.72
C PRO A 12 10.09 -17.22 -0.86
N ALA A 13 9.61 -16.13 -1.48
CA ALA A 13 8.81 -15.14 -0.78
C ALA A 13 7.69 -15.88 -0.05
N ALA A 14 7.71 -15.86 1.29
CA ALA A 14 6.75 -16.59 2.10
C ALA A 14 5.35 -16.26 1.60
N ALA A 15 4.57 -17.29 1.25
CA ALA A 15 3.19 -17.12 0.84
C ALA A 15 2.49 -16.27 1.92
N LYS A 16 2.03 -15.07 1.53
CA LYS A 16 1.37 -14.15 2.47
C LYS A 16 0.16 -14.86 3.06
N ASP A 17 0.05 -14.88 4.39
CA ASP A 17 -1.02 -15.54 5.14
C ASP A 17 -2.41 -15.16 4.56
N PRO A 18 -3.29 -16.11 4.23
CA PRO A 18 -4.67 -15.81 3.81
C PRO A 18 -5.41 -14.90 4.80
N LEU A 19 -5.06 -14.90 6.09
CA LEU A 19 -5.65 -13.99 7.09
C LEU A 19 -5.18 -12.54 6.94
N GLU A 20 -4.01 -12.31 6.33
CA GLU A 20 -3.53 -10.97 6.00
C GLU A 20 -4.43 -10.30 4.94
N SER A 21 -5.18 -11.05 4.12
CA SER A 21 -6.08 -10.49 3.11
C SER A 21 -7.28 -9.73 3.70
N SER A 22 -7.69 -10.07 4.93
CA SER A 22 -8.84 -9.48 5.64
C SER A 22 -8.42 -8.45 6.69
N ARG A 23 -7.10 -8.22 6.86
CA ARG A 23 -6.58 -7.33 7.90
C ARG A 23 -6.87 -5.87 7.57
N TRP A 24 -7.48 -5.17 8.54
CA TRP A 24 -7.63 -3.72 8.53
C TRP A 24 -6.28 -3.02 8.42
N MET A 25 -6.20 -2.05 7.52
CA MET A 25 -5.05 -1.16 7.36
C MET A 25 -5.43 0.23 7.86
N GLY A 26 -4.60 0.85 8.69
CA GLY A 26 -4.94 2.09 9.37
C GLY A 26 -3.96 3.23 9.12
N VAL A 27 -4.47 4.46 9.11
CA VAL A 27 -3.68 5.70 9.25
C VAL A 27 -4.32 6.60 10.29
N THR A 28 -3.52 7.37 11.01
CA THR A 28 -4.00 8.50 11.82
C THR A 28 -3.83 9.79 11.03
N VAL A 29 -4.90 10.58 10.93
CA VAL A 29 -4.92 11.91 10.32
C VAL A 29 -5.05 12.95 11.42
N ASN A 30 -4.18 13.96 11.40
CA ASN A 30 -4.17 15.05 12.38
C ASN A 30 -5.30 16.09 12.15
N ARG A 31 -6.54 15.59 12.06
CA ARG A 31 -7.77 16.35 11.83
C ARG A 31 -8.92 15.72 12.62
N PRO A 32 -9.88 16.51 13.13
CA PRO A 32 -11.04 15.96 13.83
C PRO A 32 -12.01 15.26 12.85
N PRO A 33 -12.88 14.34 13.32
CA PRO A 33 -13.70 13.50 12.44
C PRO A 33 -14.62 14.25 11.48
N ASP A 34 -15.12 15.43 11.88
CA ASP A 34 -15.98 16.31 11.08
C ASP A 34 -15.23 17.00 9.93
N GLU A 35 -13.93 17.25 10.09
CA GLU A 35 -13.06 17.74 9.00
C GLU A 35 -12.62 16.58 8.08
N VAL A 36 -12.45 15.38 8.62
CA VAL A 36 -12.04 14.19 7.84
C VAL A 36 -13.18 13.70 6.94
N ALA A 37 -14.40 13.67 7.46
CA ALA A 37 -15.58 13.23 6.70
C ALA A 37 -16.72 14.25 6.84
N PRO A 38 -16.63 15.41 6.18
CA PRO A 38 -17.68 16.41 6.20
C PRO A 38 -19.00 15.81 5.73
N ALA A 39 -20.06 16.01 6.52
CA ALA A 39 -21.39 15.43 6.29
C ALA A 39 -21.39 13.89 6.13
N GLY A 40 -20.38 13.20 6.66
CA GLY A 40 -20.27 11.74 6.59
C GLY A 40 -19.78 11.20 5.24
N HIS A 41 -19.32 12.06 4.33
CA HIS A 41 -18.74 11.63 3.06
C HIS A 41 -17.29 11.22 3.22
N LEU A 42 -16.91 10.11 2.59
CA LEU A 42 -15.52 9.66 2.58
C LEU A 42 -14.64 10.63 1.76
N PRO A 43 -13.38 10.84 2.18
CA PRO A 43 -12.39 11.53 1.37
C PRO A 43 -12.25 10.93 -0.04
N GLU A 44 -12.05 11.78 -1.04
CA GLU A 44 -12.05 11.38 -2.46
C GLU A 44 -11.13 10.18 -2.79
N PRO A 45 -9.87 10.10 -2.30
CA PRO A 45 -9.03 8.94 -2.61
C PRO A 45 -9.60 7.63 -2.08
N LEU A 46 -10.24 7.65 -0.90
CA LEU A 46 -10.90 6.47 -0.32
C LEU A 46 -12.25 6.17 -0.96
N ALA A 47 -12.97 7.18 -1.45
CA ALA A 47 -14.24 6.99 -2.14
C ALA A 47 -14.07 6.28 -3.50
N ARG A 48 -12.88 6.34 -4.10
CA ARG A 48 -12.54 5.67 -5.37
C ARG A 48 -12.22 4.19 -5.24
N VAL A 49 -11.86 3.71 -4.05
CA VAL A 49 -11.47 2.31 -3.84
C VAL A 49 -12.64 1.49 -3.31
N ASP A 50 -12.75 0.24 -3.78
CA ASP A 50 -13.75 -0.68 -3.27
C ASP A 50 -13.29 -1.34 -1.96
N ALA A 51 -13.52 -0.63 -0.86
CA ALA A 51 -13.12 -1.02 0.47
C ALA A 51 -14.26 -0.87 1.48
N GLU A 52 -14.18 -1.64 2.56
CA GLU A 52 -14.86 -1.29 3.80
C GLU A 52 -14.01 -0.26 4.54
N VAL A 53 -14.62 0.82 5.02
CA VAL A 53 -13.93 1.90 5.74
C VAL A 53 -14.57 2.09 7.12
N ARG A 54 -13.74 2.31 8.13
CA ARG A 54 -14.14 2.63 9.51
C ARG A 54 -13.32 3.81 10.00
N MET A 55 -13.95 4.68 10.79
CA MET A 55 -13.29 5.86 11.37
C MET A 55 -13.54 5.91 12.88
N ASN A 56 -12.49 6.19 13.64
CA ASN A 56 -12.54 6.36 15.09
C ASN A 56 -11.80 7.64 15.49
N ARG A 57 -12.12 8.21 16.65
CA ARG A 57 -11.24 9.23 17.26
C ARG A 57 -9.91 8.59 17.65
N ALA A 58 -8.82 9.23 17.27
CA ALA A 58 -7.48 8.79 17.64
C ALA A 58 -7.24 9.01 19.14
N PRO A 59 -6.54 8.09 19.82
CA PRO A 59 -6.21 8.25 21.23
C PRO A 59 -5.21 9.40 21.42
N GLY A 60 -5.39 10.12 22.53
CA GLY A 60 -4.52 11.24 22.91
C GLY A 60 -4.72 12.50 22.06
N ASP A 61 -5.95 12.72 21.55
CA ASP A 61 -6.31 13.90 20.74
C ASP A 61 -5.44 14.09 19.48
N ARG A 62 -4.97 12.97 18.90
CA ARG A 62 -4.15 12.98 17.68
C ARG A 62 -4.97 13.08 16.38
N GLY A 63 -6.24 13.45 16.48
CA GLY A 63 -7.19 13.52 15.37
C GLY A 63 -8.01 12.24 15.18
N THR A 64 -7.97 11.67 13.97
CA THR A 64 -8.88 10.58 13.53
C THR A 64 -8.10 9.40 13.01
N GLU A 65 -8.44 8.19 13.46
CA GLU A 65 -7.95 6.95 12.89
C GLU A 65 -8.90 6.49 11.79
N ILE A 66 -8.36 6.28 10.58
CA ILE A 66 -9.09 5.76 9.42
C ILE A 66 -8.56 4.37 9.11
N TYR A 67 -9.45 3.39 9.07
CA TYR A 67 -9.15 2.00 8.74
C TYR A 67 -9.86 1.59 7.46
N ALA A 68 -9.16 0.89 6.57
CA ALA A 68 -9.73 0.32 5.37
C ALA A 68 -9.28 -1.14 5.15
N ARG A 69 -10.16 -1.95 4.57
CA ARG A 69 -9.83 -3.30 4.08
C ARG A 69 -10.58 -3.61 2.78
N PRO A 70 -10.05 -4.50 1.92
CA PRO A 70 -10.82 -4.98 0.76
C PRO A 70 -12.15 -5.59 1.21
N ARG A 71 -13.21 -5.40 0.44
CA ARG A 71 -14.48 -6.13 0.66
C ARG A 71 -14.27 -7.63 0.49
N GLU A 72 -15.10 -8.43 1.15
CA GLU A 72 -14.96 -9.90 1.19
C GLU A 72 -14.86 -10.55 -0.21
N HIS A 73 -15.62 -10.07 -1.19
CA HIS A 73 -15.58 -10.58 -2.57
C HIS A 73 -14.24 -10.36 -3.27
N ARG A 74 -13.47 -9.34 -2.87
CA ARG A 74 -12.08 -9.11 -3.33
C ARG A 74 -11.03 -9.76 -2.42
N ALA A 75 -11.40 -10.20 -1.22
CA ALA A 75 -10.48 -10.87 -0.28
C ALA A 75 -10.39 -12.39 -0.51
N GLY A 76 -11.36 -12.97 -1.22
CA GLY A 76 -11.48 -14.39 -1.53
C GLY A 76 -10.53 -14.90 -2.63
N ALA A 77 -10.90 -16.01 -3.28
CA ALA A 77 -10.07 -16.70 -4.28
C ALA A 77 -9.60 -15.78 -5.43
N ASP A 78 -10.48 -14.89 -5.89
CA ASP A 78 -10.16 -13.92 -6.94
C ASP A 78 -9.06 -12.93 -6.50
N GLY A 79 -9.08 -12.50 -5.23
CA GLY A 79 -8.03 -11.65 -4.67
C GLY A 79 -6.69 -12.36 -4.52
N VAL A 80 -6.72 -13.68 -4.27
CA VAL A 80 -5.50 -14.50 -4.27
C VAL A 80 -4.91 -14.60 -5.68
N LEU A 81 -5.75 -14.84 -6.69
CA LEU A 81 -5.33 -14.89 -8.10
C LEU A 81 -4.80 -13.54 -8.59
N ALA A 82 -5.47 -12.44 -8.25
CA ALA A 82 -5.03 -11.08 -8.59
C ALA A 82 -3.64 -10.78 -8.00
N ARG A 83 -3.38 -11.14 -6.74
CA ARG A 83 -2.05 -11.04 -6.11
C ARG A 83 -0.96 -11.82 -6.85
N LEU A 84 -1.27 -13.04 -7.30
CA LEU A 84 -0.34 -13.84 -8.09
C LEU A 84 -0.01 -13.18 -9.44
N ARG A 85 -0.95 -12.38 -9.99
CA ARG A 85 -0.76 -11.56 -11.20
C ARG A 85 -0.10 -10.21 -10.92
N GLY A 86 0.13 -9.85 -9.66
CA GLY A 86 0.69 -8.56 -9.26
C GLY A 86 -0.35 -7.46 -9.04
N GLU A 87 -1.62 -7.79 -9.05
CA GLU A 87 -2.75 -6.88 -8.83
C GLU A 87 -3.27 -7.09 -7.40
N ASP A 88 -2.55 -6.61 -6.38
CA ASP A 88 -2.99 -6.72 -4.98
C ASP A 88 -3.95 -5.56 -4.63
N PRO A 89 -5.26 -5.80 -4.36
CA PRO A 89 -6.20 -4.74 -3.98
C PRO A 89 -5.75 -3.92 -2.76
N ARG A 90 -4.87 -4.50 -1.91
CA ARG A 90 -4.32 -3.80 -0.75
C ARG A 90 -3.35 -2.69 -1.16
N THR A 91 -2.70 -2.79 -2.31
CA THR A 91 -1.81 -1.73 -2.81
C THR A 91 -2.62 -0.47 -3.09
N GLU A 92 -3.75 -0.59 -3.79
CA GLU A 92 -4.66 0.55 -4.05
C GLU A 92 -5.18 1.18 -2.76
N ILE A 93 -5.60 0.36 -1.79
CA ILE A 93 -6.08 0.87 -0.49
C ILE A 93 -4.95 1.55 0.30
N ARG A 94 -3.72 1.02 0.27
CA ARG A 94 -2.56 1.64 0.93
C ARG A 94 -2.26 3.01 0.33
N THR A 95 -2.32 3.09 -1.00
CA THR A 95 -2.16 4.35 -1.73
C THR A 95 -3.27 5.33 -1.34
N ALA A 96 -4.53 4.93 -1.41
CA ALA A 96 -5.67 5.76 -1.05
C ALA A 96 -5.61 6.30 0.40
N LEU A 97 -5.20 5.48 1.37
CA LEU A 97 -5.00 5.90 2.77
C LEU A 97 -3.89 6.95 2.90
N ARG A 98 -2.77 6.77 2.18
CA ARG A 98 -1.65 7.73 2.17
C ARG A 98 -2.04 9.05 1.51
N GLU A 99 -2.67 8.99 0.34
CA GLU A 99 -3.15 10.17 -0.38
C GLU A 99 -4.18 10.94 0.45
N THR A 100 -5.12 10.23 1.09
CA THR A 100 -6.10 10.84 1.99
C THR A 100 -5.40 11.57 3.14
N LYS A 101 -4.44 10.91 3.79
CA LYS A 101 -3.68 11.53 4.88
C LYS A 101 -2.95 12.78 4.40
N SER A 102 -2.23 12.70 3.28
CA SER A 102 -1.50 13.84 2.73
C SER A 102 -2.43 14.99 2.36
N LEU A 103 -3.52 14.74 1.63
CA LEU A 103 -4.49 15.79 1.27
C LEU A 103 -5.11 16.47 2.49
N LEU A 104 -5.50 15.71 3.51
CA LEU A 104 -6.13 16.26 4.71
C LEU A 104 -5.13 16.99 5.63
N GLU A 105 -3.88 16.57 5.67
CA GLU A 105 -2.87 17.19 6.54
C GLU A 105 -2.16 18.36 5.87
N THR A 106 -1.82 18.25 4.58
CA THR A 106 -0.98 19.21 3.86
C THR A 106 -1.68 19.88 2.69
N GLY A 107 -2.83 19.39 2.23
CA GLY A 107 -3.52 19.89 1.03
C GLY A 107 -2.99 19.32 -0.29
N ASP A 108 -1.91 18.54 -0.25
CA ASP A 108 -1.19 18.03 -1.42
C ASP A 108 -0.87 16.54 -1.28
N VAL A 109 -0.78 15.82 -2.39
CA VAL A 109 -0.28 14.44 -2.41
C VAL A 109 1.21 14.44 -2.76
N LEU A 110 2.06 14.05 -1.80
CA LEU A 110 3.48 13.84 -2.08
C LEU A 110 3.66 12.60 -2.96
N ARG A 111 4.18 12.80 -4.17
CA ARG A 111 4.65 11.72 -5.03
C ARG A 111 6.14 11.57 -4.88
N SER A 112 6.61 10.33 -4.90
CA SER A 112 8.03 10.09 -5.15
C SER A 112 8.38 10.70 -6.51
N ASP A 113 9.56 11.31 -6.60
CA ASP A 113 10.10 11.70 -7.90
C ASP A 113 10.05 10.47 -8.81
N GLU A 114 9.50 10.64 -10.02
CA GLU A 114 9.65 9.61 -11.04
C GLU A 114 11.14 9.34 -11.18
N GLU A 115 11.53 8.06 -11.28
CA GLU A 115 12.88 7.71 -11.66
C GLU A 115 13.13 8.28 -13.06
N ILE A 116 13.66 9.51 -13.12
CA ILE A 116 14.24 10.04 -14.34
C ILE A 116 15.42 9.11 -14.60
N ALA A 117 15.24 8.20 -15.56
CA ALA A 117 16.23 7.19 -15.89
C ALA A 117 17.54 7.87 -16.31
N THR A 118 18.45 8.03 -15.35
CA THR A 118 19.82 8.53 -15.57
C THR A 118 20.68 7.49 -16.27
N THR A 119 20.16 6.27 -16.45
CA THR A 119 20.83 5.14 -17.08
C THR A 119 20.25 4.86 -18.47
N ARG A 120 21.12 4.63 -19.46
CA ARG A 120 20.68 4.20 -20.80
C ARG A 120 20.18 2.75 -20.75
N PRO A 121 19.05 2.43 -21.40
CA PRO A 121 18.53 1.07 -21.42
C PRO A 121 19.53 0.15 -22.11
N THR A 122 20.09 -0.80 -21.36
CA THR A 122 20.97 -1.85 -21.87
C THR A 122 20.30 -3.20 -21.70
N LEU A 123 20.62 -4.17 -22.57
CA LEU A 123 20.05 -5.52 -22.47
C LEU A 123 20.27 -6.16 -21.08
N PRO A 124 21.44 -6.02 -20.42
CA PRO A 124 21.61 -6.45 -19.03
C PRO A 124 20.84 -5.59 -18.03
N GLY A 125 20.77 -4.27 -18.25
CA GLY A 125 20.03 -3.33 -17.40
C GLY A 125 18.54 -3.68 -17.33
N LYS A 126 17.93 -4.11 -18.43
CA LYS A 126 16.51 -4.54 -18.45
C LYS A 126 16.22 -5.72 -17.52
N VAL A 127 17.18 -6.62 -17.31
CA VAL A 127 17.03 -7.74 -16.37
C VAL A 127 17.06 -7.22 -14.92
N LEU A 128 17.89 -6.21 -14.65
CA LEU A 128 17.94 -5.54 -13.36
C LEU A 128 16.68 -4.69 -13.11
N ASP A 129 16.22 -3.93 -14.10
CA ASP A 129 14.98 -3.14 -14.03
C ASP A 129 13.77 -4.02 -13.77
N MET A 130 13.72 -5.21 -14.39
CA MET A 130 12.66 -6.19 -14.14
C MET A 130 12.72 -6.79 -12.72
N ALA A 131 13.92 -6.86 -12.14
CA ALA A 131 14.11 -7.27 -10.75
C ALA A 131 13.79 -6.14 -9.74
N LEU A 132 14.04 -4.88 -10.12
CA LEU A 132 13.85 -3.70 -9.29
C LEU A 132 12.46 -3.05 -9.41
N GLY A 133 11.73 -3.26 -10.50
CA GLY A 133 10.43 -2.65 -10.78
C GLY A 133 9.31 -2.98 -9.78
N ARG A 134 9.61 -3.81 -8.77
CA ARG A 134 8.74 -4.14 -7.63
C ARG A 134 9.11 -3.45 -6.32
N ALA A 135 10.20 -2.67 -6.28
CA ALA A 135 10.66 -2.00 -5.07
C ALA A 135 9.87 -0.72 -4.74
N SER A 136 9.09 -0.19 -5.69
CA SER A 136 8.32 1.05 -5.55
C SER A 136 6.95 0.87 -4.86
N GLU A 137 6.49 -0.37 -4.63
CA GLU A 137 5.29 -0.60 -3.80
C GLU A 137 5.64 -0.33 -2.33
N GLY A 138 5.34 0.90 -1.90
CA GLY A 138 5.88 1.54 -0.70
C GLY A 138 5.76 0.76 0.62
N GLY A 139 6.51 1.23 1.62
CA GLY A 139 6.65 0.58 2.93
C GLY A 139 5.36 0.35 3.72
N ARG A 140 5.40 -0.59 4.68
CA ARG A 140 4.26 -0.99 5.53
C ARG A 140 3.63 0.23 6.23
N LEU A 141 2.30 0.21 6.36
CA LEU A 141 1.55 1.18 7.18
C LEU A 141 1.72 0.83 8.65
#